data_AF-A0A2P8ETG9-F1
#
_entry.id   AF-A0A2P8ETG9-F1
#
_cell.length_a   1.000
_cell.length_b   1.000
_cell.length_c   1.000
_cell.angle_alpha   90.00
_cell.angle_beta   90.00
_cell.angle_gamma   90.00
#
_symmetry.space_group_name_H-M   'P 1'
#
loop_
_entity.id
_entity.type
_entity.pdbx_description
1 polymer ?
#
loop_
_entity_poly.entity_id
_entity_poly.type
_entity_poly.pdbx_seq_one_letter_code
_entity_poly.pdbx_strand_id
1 'polypeptide(L)'
;MQRGLHLLLLAATGISLSACSEPSPEQLSRGDELYAYYCQNCHQQQGLGPLLEQLPLTPRSLKRHEIILMIKHGYSQGHGSMPVFPQLSDTQADAIAHYILQQRPRQPRQHN
;
A
#
# COMPACT_ATOMS: atom_id res chain seq x y z
N MET A 1 -33.92 -65.02 4.85
CA MET A 1 -34.33 -64.03 3.83
C MET A 1 -34.32 -62.68 4.53
N GLN A 2 -33.54 -61.64 4.23
CA GLN A 2 -33.00 -61.14 2.97
C GLN A 2 -31.71 -60.35 3.26
N ARG A 3 -30.76 -60.45 2.33
CA ARG A 3 -29.50 -59.72 2.22
C ARG A 3 -29.74 -58.22 2.04
N GLY A 4 -28.79 -57.41 2.49
CA GLY A 4 -28.64 -56.01 2.12
C GLY A 4 -27.48 -55.43 2.92
N LEU A 5 -26.25 -55.87 2.67
CA LEU A 5 -25.36 -55.12 1.77
C LEU A 5 -25.47 -53.62 2.09
N HIS A 6 -24.84 -53.20 3.20
CA HIS A 6 -24.54 -51.80 3.48
C HIS A 6 -23.50 -51.35 2.46
N LEU A 7 -24.01 -51.12 1.25
CA LEU A 7 -23.35 -50.45 0.16
C LEU A 7 -22.98 -49.06 0.65
N LEU A 8 -21.68 -48.77 0.60
CA LEU A 8 -21.15 -47.54 0.02
C LEU A 8 -21.95 -46.28 0.33
N LEU A 9 -21.52 -45.50 1.33
CA LEU A 9 -21.55 -44.03 1.31
C LEU A 9 -20.77 -43.50 2.52
N LEU A 10 -19.48 -43.85 2.60
CA LEU A 10 -18.50 -42.95 3.20
C LEU A 10 -18.42 -41.74 2.26
N ALA A 11 -19.36 -40.80 2.45
CA ALA A 11 -19.37 -39.52 1.80
C ALA A 11 -18.03 -38.85 2.13
N ALA A 12 -17.14 -38.84 1.14
CA ALA A 12 -15.91 -38.07 1.16
C ALA A 12 -16.31 -36.59 1.22
N THR A 13 -16.46 -36.08 2.44
CA THR A 13 -16.51 -34.64 2.71
C THR A 13 -15.12 -34.10 2.39
N GLY A 14 -14.92 -33.74 1.12
CA GLY A 14 -13.79 -32.92 0.70
C GLY A 14 -13.94 -31.55 1.33
N ILE A 15 -13.31 -31.35 2.48
CA ILE A 15 -13.16 -30.04 3.09
C ILE A 15 -12.14 -29.30 2.22
N SER A 16 -12.62 -28.49 1.27
CA SER A 16 -11.77 -27.54 0.56
C SER A 16 -11.35 -26.46 1.56
N LEU A 17 -10.18 -26.64 2.19
CA LEU A 17 -9.48 -25.54 2.85
C LEU A 17 -9.00 -24.60 1.74
N SER A 18 -9.81 -23.62 1.39
CA SER A 18 -9.31 -22.42 0.70
C SER A 18 -8.42 -21.68 1.69
N ALA A 19 -7.12 -21.96 1.66
CA ALA A 19 -6.13 -21.11 2.29
C ALA A 19 -6.13 -19.78 1.52
N CYS A 20 -6.74 -18.75 2.11
CA CYS A 20 -6.55 -17.38 1.66
C CYS A 20 -5.11 -17.00 1.99
N SER A 21 -4.20 -17.16 1.03
CA SER A 21 -2.86 -16.61 1.13
C SER A 21 -2.98 -15.10 1.00
N GLU A 22 -2.55 -14.35 2.02
CA GLU A 22 -2.37 -12.90 1.84
C GLU A 22 -1.33 -12.66 0.74
N PRO A 23 -1.61 -11.73 -0.20
CA PRO A 23 -0.67 -11.43 -1.27
C PRO A 23 0.64 -10.94 -0.68
N SER A 24 1.76 -11.42 -1.21
CA SER A 24 3.05 -10.90 -0.80
C SER A 24 3.18 -9.43 -1.25
N PRO A 25 3.97 -8.61 -0.56
CA PRO A 25 4.12 -7.19 -0.93
C PRO A 25 4.60 -6.98 -2.36
N GLU A 26 5.35 -7.94 -2.90
CA GLU A 26 5.83 -7.95 -4.28
C GLU A 26 4.70 -8.16 -5.30
N GLN A 27 3.57 -8.75 -4.88
CA GLN A 27 2.37 -8.97 -5.70
C GLN A 27 1.39 -7.78 -5.64
N LEU A 28 1.57 -6.87 -4.67
CA LEU A 28 0.74 -5.67 -4.55
C LEU A 28 1.06 -4.70 -5.68
N SER A 29 0.01 -4.15 -6.30
CA SER A 29 0.12 -3.17 -7.39
C SER A 29 -0.64 -1.88 -7.14
N ARG A 30 -1.60 -1.88 -6.20
CA ARG A 30 -2.42 -0.71 -5.90
C ARG A 30 -1.73 0.20 -4.91
N GLY A 31 -1.78 1.51 -5.17
CA GLY A 31 -1.12 2.52 -4.35
C GLY A 31 -1.61 2.58 -2.91
N ASP A 32 -2.89 2.33 -2.65
CA ASP A 32 -3.48 2.34 -1.31
C ASP A 32 -3.04 1.12 -0.48
N GLU A 33 -3.03 -0.08 -1.07
CA GLU A 33 -2.53 -1.31 -0.44
C GLU A 33 -1.03 -1.21 -0.15
N LEU A 34 -0.25 -0.73 -1.12
CA LEU A 34 1.19 -0.49 -0.96
C LEU A 34 1.48 0.55 0.14
N TYR A 35 0.73 1.66 0.17
CA TYR A 35 0.89 2.68 1.20
C TYR A 35 0.53 2.15 2.59
N ALA A 36 -0.55 1.37 2.71
CA ALA A 36 -0.95 0.73 3.96
C ALA A 36 0.15 -0.21 4.48
N TYR A 37 0.76 -1.00 3.59
CA TYR A 37 1.80 -1.94 3.95
C TYR A 37 3.13 -1.26 4.32
N TYR A 38 3.61 -0.31 3.52
CA TYR A 38 4.96 0.26 3.66
C TYR A 38 5.04 1.59 4.43
N CYS A 39 3.99 2.42 4.37
CA CYS A 39 4.10 3.84 4.71
C CYS A 39 3.27 4.23 5.93
N GLN A 40 2.07 3.64 6.07
CA GLN A 40 1.03 4.10 7.00
C GLN A 40 1.48 4.11 8.46
N ASN A 41 2.26 3.12 8.90
CA ASN A 41 2.70 3.02 10.29
C ASN A 41 3.46 4.27 10.75
N CYS A 42 4.34 4.83 9.91
CA CYS A 42 5.07 6.05 10.25
C CYS A 42 4.29 7.31 9.87
N HIS A 43 3.67 7.32 8.69
CA HIS A 43 3.05 8.52 8.12
C HIS A 43 1.65 8.82 8.68
N GLN A 44 0.94 7.85 9.26
CA GLN A 44 -0.40 8.05 9.82
C GLN A 44 -0.55 7.64 11.29
N GLN A 45 0.43 6.93 11.86
CA GLN A 45 0.28 6.42 13.23
C GLN A 45 1.38 6.90 14.19
N GLN A 46 2.40 7.63 13.69
CA GLN A 46 3.54 8.05 14.51
C GLN A 46 3.90 9.54 14.34
N GLY A 47 4.31 10.15 15.46
CA GLY A 47 4.88 11.49 15.50
C GLY A 47 4.01 12.55 14.80
N LEU A 48 4.65 13.41 14.01
CA LEU A 48 4.01 14.46 13.22
C LEU A 48 3.55 13.99 11.83
N GLY A 49 3.79 12.72 11.46
CA GLY A 49 3.43 12.15 10.15
C GLY A 49 1.99 12.48 9.72
N PRO A 50 0.98 12.20 10.56
CA PRO A 50 -0.42 12.43 10.20
C PRO A 50 -0.72 13.87 9.84
N LEU A 51 -0.08 14.81 10.55
CA LEU A 51 -0.26 16.25 10.33
C LEU A 51 0.44 16.70 9.04
N LEU A 52 1.67 16.22 8.81
CA LEU A 52 2.49 16.63 7.67
C LEU A 52 1.93 16.12 6.32
N GLU A 53 1.34 14.93 6.31
CA GLU A 53 0.67 14.36 5.14
C GLU A 53 -0.58 15.16 4.73
N GLN A 54 -1.28 15.76 5.70
CA GLN A 54 -2.52 16.51 5.45
C GLN A 54 -2.31 17.96 5.00
N LEU A 55 -1.05 18.42 4.95
CA LEU A 55 -0.77 19.79 4.48
C LEU A 55 -1.28 19.98 3.05
N PRO A 56 -1.74 21.18 2.67
CA PRO A 56 -2.21 21.40 1.31
C PRO A 56 -1.06 21.35 0.30
N LEU A 57 -1.38 21.01 -0.95
CA LEU A 57 -0.41 21.09 -2.05
C LEU A 57 -0.11 22.56 -2.39
N THR A 58 1.17 22.89 -2.49
CA THR A 58 1.70 24.20 -2.87
C THR A 58 2.60 24.08 -4.11
N PRO A 59 2.97 25.18 -4.80
CA PRO A 59 3.95 25.13 -5.88
C PRO A 59 5.34 24.59 -5.47
N ARG A 60 5.65 24.57 -4.16
CA ARG A 60 6.90 24.01 -3.61
C ARG A 60 6.76 22.57 -3.12
N SER A 61 5.57 21.97 -3.21
CA SER A 61 5.37 20.57 -2.85
C SER A 61 6.09 19.66 -3.83
N LEU A 62 6.56 18.51 -3.33
CA LEU A 62 7.17 17.48 -4.16
C LEU A 62 6.21 17.03 -5.26
N LYS A 63 6.72 16.95 -6.47
CA LYS A 63 6.04 16.37 -7.61
C LYS A 63 6.14 14.85 -7.53
N ARG A 64 5.25 14.17 -8.26
CA ARG A 64 5.21 12.71 -8.34
C ARG A 64 6.58 12.06 -8.54
N HIS A 65 7.35 12.50 -9.54
CA HIS A 65 8.66 11.93 -9.83
C HIS A 65 9.68 12.18 -8.70
N GLU A 66 9.59 13.31 -8.00
CA GLU A 66 10.44 13.60 -6.84
C GLU A 66 10.10 12.68 -5.67
N ILE A 67 8.81 12.35 -5.48
CA ILE A 67 8.35 11.36 -4.49
C ILE A 67 8.87 9.96 -4.85
N ILE A 68 8.80 9.55 -6.12
CA ILE A 68 9.35 8.26 -6.59
C ILE A 68 10.85 8.18 -6.28
N LEU A 69 11.61 9.23 -6.62
CA LEU A 69 13.05 9.29 -6.34
C LEU A 69 13.33 9.25 -4.83
N MET A 70 12.55 9.97 -4.03
CA MET A 70 12.66 9.95 -2.57
C MET A 70 12.41 8.55 -2.00
N ILE A 71 11.35 7.86 -2.43
CA ILE A 71 11.01 6.50 -1.96
C ILE A 71 12.15 5.53 -2.28
N LYS A 72 12.72 5.62 -3.49
CA LYS A 72 13.69 4.63 -3.97
C LYS A 72 15.15 4.93 -3.60
N HIS A 73 15.49 6.21 -3.49
CA HIS A 73 16.89 6.68 -3.38
C HIS A 73 17.13 7.63 -2.21
N GLY A 74 16.08 8.05 -1.51
CA GLY A 74 16.16 9.00 -0.41
C GLY A 74 16.20 10.45 -0.89
N TYR A 75 16.25 11.37 0.07
CA TYR A 75 16.22 12.81 -0.21
C TYR A 75 17.13 13.57 0.76
N SER A 76 18.03 14.39 0.23
CA SER A 76 19.04 15.08 1.05
C SER A 76 18.53 16.40 1.65
N GLN A 77 17.44 16.95 1.13
CA GLN A 77 16.91 18.26 1.53
C GLN A 77 15.80 18.16 2.60
N GLY A 78 15.67 17.02 3.26
CA GLY A 78 14.63 16.73 4.26
C GLY A 78 14.22 15.26 4.23
N HIS A 79 13.39 14.82 5.17
CA HIS A 79 12.94 13.41 5.28
C HIS A 79 14.08 12.40 5.49
N GLY A 80 15.22 12.81 6.05
CA GLY A 80 16.38 11.92 6.27
C GLY A 80 16.14 10.74 7.22
N SER A 81 15.06 10.78 8.01
CA SER A 81 14.62 9.66 8.86
C SER A 81 13.71 8.67 8.12
N MET A 82 13.21 9.03 6.93
CA MET A 82 12.42 8.13 6.10
C MET A 82 13.35 7.09 5.46
N PRO A 83 13.11 5.78 5.66
CA PRO A 83 13.92 4.75 5.01
C PRO A 83 13.68 4.76 3.50
N VAL A 84 14.64 4.20 2.76
CA VAL A 84 14.50 3.94 1.32
C VAL A 84 13.94 2.55 1.08
N PHE A 85 13.20 2.39 -0.02
CA PHE A 85 12.53 1.16 -0.41
C PHE A 85 12.99 0.70 -1.81
N PRO A 86 14.28 0.33 -1.98
CA PRO A 86 14.84 -0.04 -3.29
C PRO A 86 14.22 -1.31 -3.88
N GLN A 87 13.55 -2.13 -3.06
CA GLN A 87 12.84 -3.33 -3.48
C GLN A 87 11.56 -3.04 -4.27
N LEU A 88 11.01 -1.82 -4.19
CA LEU A 88 9.83 -1.46 -4.95
C LEU A 88 10.16 -1.30 -6.43
N SER A 89 9.35 -1.92 -7.27
CA SER A 89 9.38 -1.67 -8.72
C SER A 89 9.02 -0.20 -9.01
N ASP A 90 9.40 0.28 -10.19
CA ASP A 90 9.05 1.65 -10.63
C ASP A 90 7.54 1.86 -10.66
N THR A 91 6.79 0.85 -11.10
CA THR A 91 5.32 0.87 -11.12
C THR A 91 4.73 0.98 -9.71
N GLN A 92 5.26 0.22 -8.74
CA GLN A 92 4.78 0.29 -7.36
C GLN A 92 5.11 1.65 -6.73
N ALA A 93 6.31 2.18 -6.95
CA ALA A 93 6.68 3.51 -6.46
C ALA A 93 5.82 4.63 -7.09
N ASP A 94 5.51 4.54 -8.38
CA ASP A 94 4.59 5.46 -9.05
C ASP A 94 3.17 5.36 -8.48
N ALA A 95 2.67 4.14 -8.26
CA ALA A 95 1.34 3.91 -7.66
C ALA A 95 1.23 4.53 -6.26
N ILE A 96 2.26 4.39 -5.42
CA ILE A 96 2.33 5.04 -4.11
C ILE A 96 2.34 6.56 -4.26
N ALA A 97 3.21 7.11 -5.11
CA ALA A 97 3.31 8.56 -5.33
C ALA A 97 2.00 9.16 -5.88
N HIS A 98 1.32 8.43 -6.76
CA HIS A 98 -0.01 8.77 -7.26
C HIS A 98 -1.02 8.87 -6.11
N TYR A 99 -1.07 7.83 -5.28
CA TYR A 99 -1.99 7.75 -4.15
C TYR A 99 -1.78 8.89 -3.15
N ILE A 100 -0.53 9.14 -2.75
CA ILE A 100 -0.17 10.24 -1.83
C ILE A 100 -0.72 11.58 -2.34
N LEU A 101 -0.49 11.89 -3.63
CA LEU A 101 -0.95 13.16 -4.21
C LEU A 101 -2.48 13.25 -4.34
N GLN A 102 -3.18 12.12 -4.51
CA GLN A 102 -4.64 12.09 -4.56
C GLN A 102 -5.28 12.37 -3.19
N GLN A 103 -4.65 11.96 -2.09
CA GLN A 103 -5.19 12.16 -0.75
C GLN A 103 -5.04 13.60 -0.24
N ARG A 104 -4.13 14.38 -0.83
CA ARG A 104 -3.82 15.72 -0.32
C ARG A 104 -4.83 16.77 -0.77
N PRO A 105 -5.33 17.62 0.15
CA PRO A 105 -6.19 18.73 -0.23
C PRO A 105 -5.42 19.71 -1.12
N ARG A 106 -6.05 20.19 -2.18
CA ARG A 106 -5.49 21.27 -3.00
C ARG A 106 -5.67 22.59 -2.24
N GLN A 107 -4.61 23.39 -2.12
CA GLN A 107 -4.77 24.75 -1.59
C GLN A 107 -5.68 25.55 -2.54
N PRO A 108 -6.68 26.30 -2.05
CA PRO A 108 -7.39 27.27 -2.87
C PRO A 108 -6.38 28.24 -3.48
N ARG A 109 -6.49 28.50 -4.79
CA ARG A 109 -5.66 29.51 -5.45
C ARG A 109 -5.90 30.86 -4.78
N GLN A 110 -4.91 31.33 -4.02
CA GLN A 110 -4.90 32.72 -3.56
C GLN A 110 -4.64 33.59 -4.79
N HIS A 111 -5.70 34.27 -5.23
CA HIS A 111 -5.59 35.38 -6.16
C HIS A 111 -5.08 36.56 -5.32
N ASN A 112 -3.83 36.94 -5.53
CA ASN A 112 -3.28 38.22 -5.07
C ASN A 112 -3.25 39.17 -6.26
#